data_AF-A0A6J8ATA6-F1
#
_entry.id   AF-A0A6J8ATA6-F1
#
_cell.length_a   1.000
_cell.length_b   1.000
_cell.length_c   1.000
_cell.angle_alpha   90.00
_cell.angle_beta   90.00
_cell.angle_gamma   90.00
#
_symmetry.space_group_name_H-M   'P 1'
#
loop_
_entity.id
_entity.type
_entity.pdbx_description
1 polymer ?
#
loop_
_entity_poly.entity_id
_entity_poly.type
_entity_poly.pdbx_seq_one_letter_code
_entity_poly.pdbx_strand_id
1 'polypeptide(L)'
;MCANTLRKYLQEKKQYYAIENFDCVHLIETLSHFYVDLRKPDGERYKASSLQSIKLPHNRHLKAASHSKSFDKVKDSVFNDSYTNCKAVLEEVKRFEPGDTEHHPVIDEVDREKLHTSMYLSHTTPTGLQTKYSLILNFIFAEEVKKTCTA
;
A
#
# COMPACT_ATOMS: atom_id res chain seq x y z
N MET A 1 6.80 -2.74 -7.85
CA MET A 1 6.07 -1.81 -8.72
C MET A 1 6.26 -0.33 -8.34
N CYS A 2 6.24 0.07 -7.07
CA CYS A 2 6.25 1.49 -6.66
C CYS A 2 7.54 2.29 -6.95
N ALA A 3 8.73 1.68 -6.88
CA ALA A 3 10.00 2.38 -7.17
C ALA A 3 10.13 2.79 -8.65
N ASN A 4 9.44 2.09 -9.55
CA ASN A 4 9.43 2.42 -10.98
C ASN A 4 8.55 3.64 -11.26
N THR A 5 7.57 3.94 -10.42
CA THR A 5 6.67 5.10 -10.60
C THR A 5 7.42 6.41 -10.39
N LEU A 6 8.25 6.50 -9.35
CA LEU A 6 9.11 7.67 -9.13
C LEU A 6 10.16 7.82 -10.23
N ARG A 7 10.77 6.71 -10.69
CA ARG A 7 11.73 6.74 -11.81
C ARG A 7 11.10 7.22 -13.11
N LYS A 8 9.85 6.81 -13.41
CA LYS A 8 9.10 7.32 -14.56
C LYS A 8 8.80 8.82 -14.43
N TYR A 9 8.37 9.26 -13.25
CA TYR A 9 8.14 10.69 -12.98
C TYR A 9 9.42 11.53 -13.16
N LEU A 10 10.57 11.03 -12.71
CA LEU A 10 11.87 11.67 -12.93
C LEU A 10 12.26 11.73 -14.41
N GLN A 11 11.97 10.67 -15.18
CA GLN A 11 12.16 10.66 -16.64
C GLN A 11 11.26 11.70 -17.35
N GLU A 12 10.00 11.83 -16.93
CA GLU A 12 9.05 12.82 -17.48
C GLU A 12 9.50 14.25 -17.19
N LYS A 13 10.02 14.52 -15.99
CA LYS A 13 10.55 15.83 -15.59
C LYS A 13 11.97 16.09 -16.12
N LYS A 14 12.51 15.22 -16.98
CA LYS A 14 13.86 15.28 -17.57
C LYS A 14 14.99 15.35 -16.53
N GLN A 15 14.76 14.83 -15.34
CA GLN A 15 15.78 14.72 -14.30
C GLN A 15 16.38 13.31 -14.35
N TYR A 16 17.50 13.19 -15.07
CA TYR A 16 18.20 11.92 -15.30
C TYR A 16 19.10 11.49 -14.14
N TYR A 17 19.15 12.26 -13.05
CA TYR A 17 19.97 11.92 -11.90
C TYR A 17 19.41 10.69 -11.19
N ALA A 18 20.27 9.71 -10.93
CA ALA A 18 19.92 8.62 -10.03
C ALA A 18 19.51 9.23 -8.68
N ILE A 19 18.43 8.71 -8.08
CA ILE A 19 17.87 9.15 -6.79
C ILE A 19 18.96 9.22 -5.70
N GLU A 20 19.98 8.38 -5.88
CA GLU A 20 21.15 8.15 -5.03
C GLU A 20 22.17 9.30 -5.04
N ASN A 21 22.13 10.17 -6.06
CA ASN A 21 23.04 11.30 -6.23
C ASN A 21 22.41 12.66 -5.85
N PHE A 22 21.14 12.68 -5.43
CA PHE A 22 20.51 13.92 -5.02
C PHE A 22 21.00 14.36 -3.65
N ASP A 23 21.24 15.66 -3.51
CA ASP A 23 21.36 16.28 -2.20
C ASP A 23 20.01 16.18 -1.46
N CYS A 24 20.08 16.15 -0.13
CA CYS A 24 18.94 15.98 0.76
C CYS A 24 17.81 16.97 0.48
N VAL A 25 18.15 18.24 0.23
CA VAL A 25 17.18 19.30 -0.07
C VAL A 25 16.45 19.04 -1.39
N HIS A 26 17.18 18.66 -2.45
CA HIS A 26 16.58 18.37 -3.75
C HIS A 26 15.72 17.11 -3.71
N LEU A 27 16.14 16.07 -2.97
CA LEU A 27 15.35 14.86 -2.82
C LEU A 27 14.00 15.14 -2.15
N ILE A 28 14.02 15.99 -1.13
CA ILE A 28 12.84 16.42 -0.37
C ILE A 28 11.88 17.19 -1.26
N GLU A 29 12.36 18.21 -1.96
CA GLU A 29 11.56 19.00 -2.91
C GLU A 29 10.93 18.11 -4.00
N THR A 30 11.74 17.23 -4.59
CA THR A 30 11.29 16.29 -5.62
C THR A 30 10.21 15.34 -5.11
N LEU A 31 10.37 14.80 -3.88
CA LEU A 31 9.36 13.94 -3.26
C LEU A 31 8.08 14.72 -2.94
N SER A 32 8.19 15.98 -2.50
CA SER A 32 7.04 16.84 -2.23
C SER A 32 6.22 17.07 -3.50
N HIS A 33 6.87 17.47 -4.60
CA HIS A 33 6.22 17.61 -5.89
C HIS A 33 5.65 16.29 -6.40
N PHE A 34 6.38 15.19 -6.24
CA PHE A 34 5.91 13.87 -6.64
C PHE A 34 4.60 13.51 -5.96
N TYR A 35 4.47 13.70 -4.64
CA TYR A 35 3.23 13.36 -3.93
C TYR A 35 2.05 14.29 -4.27
N VAL A 36 2.31 15.55 -4.63
CA VAL A 36 1.29 16.50 -5.09
C VAL A 36 0.79 16.14 -6.50
N ASP A 37 1.73 15.86 -7.40
CA ASP A 37 1.50 15.53 -8.81
C ASP A 37 1.01 14.08 -9.01
N LEU A 38 1.11 13.24 -7.98
CA LEU A 38 0.73 11.83 -8.07
C LEU A 38 -0.77 11.68 -8.39
N ARG A 39 -1.06 11.20 -9.59
CA ARG A 39 -2.41 10.92 -10.09
C ARG A 39 -2.48 9.54 -10.74
N LYS A 40 -3.66 8.93 -10.68
CA LYS A 40 -3.99 7.72 -11.44
C LYS A 40 -3.90 8.05 -12.95
N PRO A 41 -3.77 7.04 -13.83
CA PRO A 41 -3.84 7.25 -15.27
C PRO A 41 -5.14 7.94 -15.75
N ASP A 42 -6.20 7.88 -14.95
CA ASP A 42 -7.49 8.54 -15.20
C ASP A 42 -7.53 10.01 -14.71
N GLY A 43 -6.43 10.54 -14.19
CA GLY A 43 -6.34 11.90 -13.65
C GLY A 43 -6.86 12.07 -12.22
N GLU A 44 -7.50 11.04 -11.64
CA GLU A 44 -7.96 11.05 -10.25
C GLU A 44 -6.82 10.95 -9.22
N ARG A 45 -7.08 11.40 -7.99
CA ARG A 45 -6.19 11.20 -6.84
C ARG A 45 -6.17 9.73 -6.40
N TYR A 46 -5.03 9.28 -5.89
CA TYR A 46 -4.92 7.94 -5.29
C TYR A 46 -5.62 7.89 -3.93
N LYS A 47 -6.26 6.75 -3.61
CA LYS A 47 -6.80 6.47 -2.28
C LYS A 47 -5.69 6.54 -1.23
N ALA A 48 -6.04 6.92 0.00
CA ALA A 48 -5.07 7.05 1.10
C ALA A 48 -4.27 5.75 1.37
N SER A 49 -4.92 4.59 1.26
CA SER A 49 -4.30 3.27 1.41
C SER A 49 -3.27 2.97 0.31
N SER A 50 -3.56 3.38 -0.93
CA SER A 50 -2.63 3.25 -2.05
C SER A 50 -1.42 4.17 -1.88
N LEU A 51 -1.62 5.42 -1.43
CA LEU A 51 -0.54 6.36 -1.14
C LEU A 51 0.38 5.85 -0.03
N GLN A 52 -0.16 5.27 1.05
CA GLN A 52 0.65 4.63 2.10
C GLN A 52 1.44 3.44 1.55
N SER A 53 0.81 2.61 0.71
CA SER A 53 1.46 1.47 0.04
C SER A 53 2.59 1.90 -0.90
N ILE A 54 2.55 3.13 -1.42
CA ILE A 54 3.64 3.73 -2.21
C ILE A 54 4.72 4.32 -1.30
N LYS A 55 4.35 4.98 -0.20
CA LYS A 55 5.28 5.61 0.76
C LYS A 55 6.23 4.61 1.43
N LEU A 56 5.72 3.48 1.89
CA LEU A 56 6.48 2.45 2.63
C LEU A 56 7.70 1.91 1.84
N PRO A 57 7.55 1.44 0.58
CA PRO A 57 8.66 1.00 -0.25
C PRO A 57 9.70 2.09 -0.53
N HIS A 58 9.28 3.35 -0.72
CA HIS A 58 10.21 4.47 -0.92
C HIS A 58 11.06 4.72 0.32
N ASN A 59 10.43 4.77 1.50
CA ASN A 59 11.15 4.93 2.77
C ASN A 59 12.13 3.77 3.01
N ARG A 60 11.72 2.53 2.71
CA ARG A 60 12.60 1.36 2.80
C ARG A 60 13.76 1.43 1.79
N HIS A 61 13.53 1.89 0.57
CA HIS A 61 14.57 2.02 -0.46
C HIS A 61 15.63 3.06 -0.07
N LEU A 62 15.19 4.21 0.46
CA LEU A 62 16.09 5.27 0.95
C LEU A 62 16.87 4.84 2.19
N LYS A 63 16.27 4.02 3.07
CA LYS A 63 16.91 3.46 4.28
C LYS A 63 17.73 2.19 4.04
N ALA A 64 17.73 1.63 2.83
CA ALA A 64 18.50 0.43 2.54
C ALA A 64 20.00 0.74 2.70
N ALA A 65 20.73 -0.21 3.29
CA ALA A 65 22.12 -0.04 3.73
C ALA A 65 23.11 0.39 2.62
N SER A 66 22.77 0.18 1.35
CA SER A 66 23.53 0.65 0.19
C SER A 66 23.46 2.17 -0.03
N HIS A 67 22.37 2.82 0.37
CA HIS A 67 22.12 4.26 0.17
C HIS A 67 22.18 5.08 1.47
N SER A 68 22.25 4.38 2.62
CA SER A 68 22.38 4.96 3.97
C SER A 68 23.65 5.78 4.19
N LYS A 69 24.65 5.75 3.30
CA LYS A 69 25.90 6.52 3.47
C LYS A 69 25.76 8.02 3.20
N SER A 70 24.70 8.48 2.52
CA SER A 70 24.52 9.90 2.17
C SER A 70 23.53 10.65 3.07
N PHE A 71 22.63 9.94 3.75
CA PHE A 71 21.59 10.55 4.60
C PHE A 71 21.88 10.27 6.07
N ASP A 72 22.71 11.13 6.67
CA ASP A 72 23.08 11.03 8.07
C ASP A 72 21.95 11.55 8.99
N LYS A 73 21.75 10.83 10.10
CA LYS A 73 20.55 10.80 10.98
C LYS A 73 20.22 12.10 11.73
N VAL A 74 20.96 13.19 11.50
CA VAL A 74 20.73 14.51 12.12
C VAL A 74 19.85 15.41 11.22
N LYS A 75 19.75 15.14 9.92
CA LYS A 75 18.88 15.87 8.95
C LYS A 75 17.44 15.31 8.82
N ASP A 76 17.03 14.43 9.72
CA ASP A 76 15.69 13.81 9.72
C ASP A 76 14.55 14.83 9.93
N SER A 77 14.83 16.03 10.46
CA SER A 77 13.84 17.12 10.54
C SER A 77 13.44 17.66 9.18
N VAL A 78 14.35 17.72 8.21
CA VAL A 78 14.08 18.28 6.87
C VAL A 78 13.24 17.29 6.06
N PHE A 79 13.49 15.98 6.21
CA PHE A 79 12.61 14.97 5.64
C PHE A 79 11.20 15.03 6.24
N ASN A 80 11.08 15.49 7.49
CA ASN A 80 9.79 15.66 8.14
C ASN A 80 8.91 16.64 7.34
N ASP A 81 9.47 17.67 6.69
CA ASP A 81 8.70 18.64 5.89
C ASP A 81 8.11 18.02 4.61
N SER A 82 8.85 17.17 3.90
CA SER A 82 8.24 16.42 2.78
C SER A 82 7.25 15.36 3.26
N TYR A 83 7.49 14.78 4.44
CA TYR A 83 6.54 13.86 5.05
C TYR A 83 5.29 14.57 5.59
N THR A 84 5.37 15.84 6.02
CA THR A 84 4.22 16.65 6.43
C THR A 84 3.41 17.06 5.22
N ASN A 85 4.03 17.41 4.08
CA ASN A 85 3.31 17.63 2.82
C ASN A 85 2.60 16.36 2.34
N CYS A 86 3.28 15.21 2.37
CA CYS A 86 2.66 13.92 2.08
C CYS A 86 1.51 13.60 3.07
N LYS A 87 1.66 13.96 4.35
CA LYS A 87 0.62 13.80 5.36
C LYS A 87 -0.56 14.75 5.09
N ALA A 88 -0.31 15.98 4.66
CA ALA A 88 -1.34 16.93 4.27
C ALA A 88 -2.14 16.43 3.06
N VAL A 89 -1.46 15.92 2.03
CA VAL A 89 -2.13 15.27 0.88
C VAL A 89 -2.93 14.05 1.32
N LEU A 90 -2.42 13.24 2.25
CA LEU A 90 -3.16 12.10 2.82
C LEU A 90 -4.41 12.55 3.59
N GLU A 91 -4.32 13.59 4.41
CA GLU A 91 -5.46 14.13 5.15
C GLU A 91 -6.47 14.81 4.22
N GLU A 92 -6.02 15.46 3.15
CA GLU A 92 -6.89 15.99 2.11
C GLU A 92 -7.64 14.86 1.39
N VAL A 93 -6.94 13.80 0.97
CA VAL A 93 -7.57 12.62 0.35
C VAL A 93 -8.58 11.97 1.30
N LYS A 94 -8.26 11.82 2.59
CA LYS A 94 -9.21 11.30 3.59
C LYS A 94 -10.43 12.20 3.82
N ARG A 95 -10.31 13.51 3.60
CA ARG A 95 -11.44 14.45 3.69
C ARG A 95 -12.37 14.35 2.50
N PHE A 96 -11.82 14.19 1.29
CA PHE A 96 -12.60 14.05 0.05
C PHE A 96 -13.20 12.66 -0.13
N GLU A 97 -12.49 11.63 0.32
CA GLU A 97 -12.98 10.26 0.40
C GLU A 97 -13.08 9.88 1.89
N PRO A 98 -14.20 10.15 2.58
CA PRO A 98 -14.48 9.41 3.81
C PRO A 98 -14.42 7.95 3.37
N GLY A 99 -13.47 7.19 3.91
CA GLY A 99 -13.08 5.88 3.40
C GLY A 99 -14.24 4.91 3.40
N ASP A 100 -15.08 4.98 2.37
CA ASP A 100 -16.17 4.07 2.14
C ASP A 100 -15.52 2.80 1.64
N THR A 101 -15.16 1.99 2.62
CA THR A 101 -14.65 0.66 2.39
C THR A 101 -15.88 -0.12 2.00
N GLU A 102 -16.07 -0.35 0.70
CA GLU A 102 -17.04 -1.31 0.21
C GLU A 102 -16.67 -2.68 0.78
N HIS A 103 -17.23 -2.97 1.94
CA HIS A 103 -17.14 -4.29 2.53
C HIS A 103 -17.94 -5.20 1.63
N HIS A 104 -17.30 -6.28 1.17
CA HIS A 104 -18.06 -7.37 0.58
C HIS A 104 -19.14 -7.79 1.58
N PRO A 105 -20.38 -8.00 1.12
CA PRO A 105 -21.46 -8.35 2.02
C PRO A 105 -21.07 -9.57 2.85
N VAL A 106 -21.47 -9.57 4.11
CA VAL A 106 -21.25 -10.72 4.99
C VAL A 106 -21.90 -11.93 4.33
N ILE A 107 -21.15 -13.03 4.20
CA ILE A 107 -21.66 -14.27 3.64
C ILE A 107 -22.83 -14.73 4.52
N ASP A 108 -24.04 -14.73 3.96
CA ASP A 108 -25.25 -15.13 4.67
C ASP A 108 -25.26 -16.64 4.96
N GLU A 109 -26.06 -17.10 5.93
CA GLU A 109 -26.20 -18.53 6.25
C GLU A 109 -26.65 -19.34 5.02
N VAL A 110 -27.56 -18.79 4.22
CA VAL A 110 -28.03 -19.42 2.99
C VAL A 110 -26.89 -19.61 1.98
N ASP A 111 -25.98 -18.64 1.89
CA ASP A 111 -24.82 -18.75 0.99
C ASP A 111 -23.75 -19.68 1.55
N ARG A 112 -23.62 -19.81 2.87
CA ARG A 112 -22.80 -20.85 3.51
C ARG A 112 -23.33 -22.24 3.21
N GLU A 113 -24.64 -22.46 3.31
CA GLU A 113 -25.26 -23.74 2.96
C GLU A 113 -25.03 -24.12 1.49
N LYS A 114 -25.19 -23.16 0.57
CA LYS A 114 -24.86 -23.37 -0.85
C LYS A 114 -23.39 -23.71 -1.05
N LEU A 115 -22.49 -23.05 -0.34
CA LEU A 115 -21.05 -23.30 -0.41
C LEU A 115 -20.72 -24.72 0.07
N HIS A 116 -21.31 -25.16 1.18
CA HIS A 116 -21.13 -26.51 1.73
C HIS A 116 -21.74 -27.63 0.85
N THR A 117 -22.83 -27.32 0.14
CA THR A 117 -23.51 -28.25 -0.77
C THR A 117 -22.91 -28.24 -2.18
N SER A 118 -22.00 -27.30 -2.46
CA SER A 118 -21.37 -27.17 -3.77
C SER A 118 -20.43 -28.34 -4.09
N MET A 119 -20.32 -28.66 -5.38
CA MET A 119 -19.40 -29.68 -5.89
C MET A 119 -17.92 -29.38 -5.52
N TYR A 120 -17.58 -28.10 -5.35
CA TYR A 120 -16.23 -27.63 -5.05
C TYR A 120 -15.76 -27.92 -3.61
N LEU A 121 -16.69 -28.13 -2.67
CA LEU A 121 -16.39 -28.50 -1.28
C LEU A 121 -16.83 -29.94 -0.94
N SER A 122 -17.08 -30.76 -1.96
CA SER A 122 -17.51 -32.14 -1.75
C SER A 122 -16.43 -32.98 -1.06
N HIS A 123 -16.85 -33.79 -0.10
CA HIS A 123 -16.01 -34.76 0.61
C HIS A 123 -15.77 -36.04 -0.20
N THR A 124 -16.50 -36.23 -1.30
CA THR A 124 -16.41 -37.42 -2.16
C THR A 124 -15.29 -37.32 -3.21
N THR A 125 -14.70 -36.13 -3.38
CA THR A 125 -13.61 -35.89 -4.33
C THR A 125 -12.38 -35.38 -3.57
N PRO A 126 -11.18 -35.92 -3.82
CA PRO A 126 -9.95 -35.50 -3.14
C PRO A 126 -9.70 -33.98 -3.23
N THR A 127 -9.96 -33.39 -4.40
CA THR A 127 -9.83 -31.94 -4.63
C THR A 127 -10.85 -31.13 -3.83
N GLY A 128 -12.10 -31.60 -3.73
CA GLY A 128 -13.13 -30.91 -2.95
C GLY A 128 -12.83 -30.93 -1.45
N LEU A 129 -12.30 -32.05 -0.95
CA LEU A 129 -11.86 -32.18 0.43
C LEU A 129 -10.69 -31.23 0.73
N GLN A 130 -9.70 -31.16 -0.16
CA GLN A 130 -8.56 -30.24 0.00
C GLN A 130 -9.00 -28.77 0.04
N THR A 131 -9.88 -28.35 -0.88
CA THR A 131 -10.42 -26.99 -0.89
C THR A 131 -11.21 -26.69 0.39
N LYS A 132 -11.97 -27.65 0.90
CA LYS A 132 -12.69 -27.51 2.18
C LYS A 132 -11.75 -27.30 3.36
N TYR A 133 -10.70 -28.10 3.48
CA TYR A 133 -9.69 -27.91 4.55
C TYR A 133 -8.99 -26.56 4.43
N SER A 134 -8.59 -26.15 3.21
CA SER A 134 -7.96 -24.86 2.98
C SER A 134 -8.87 -23.70 3.39
N LEU A 135 -10.16 -23.78 3.04
CA LEU A 135 -11.14 -22.76 3.43
C LEU A 135 -11.28 -22.65 4.95
N ILE A 136 -11.40 -23.79 5.66
CA ILE A 136 -11.51 -23.81 7.12
C ILE A 136 -10.26 -23.21 7.79
N LEU A 137 -9.07 -23.59 7.32
CA LEU A 137 -7.82 -23.03 7.85
C LEU A 137 -7.78 -21.51 7.66
N ASN A 138 -8.15 -21.01 6.49
CA ASN A 138 -8.20 -19.57 6.22
C ASN A 138 -9.18 -18.83 7.14
N PHE A 139 -10.34 -19.42 7.48
CA PHE A 139 -11.26 -18.84 8.46
C PHE A 139 -10.66 -18.75 9.86
N ILE A 140 -10.01 -19.81 10.33
CA ILE A 140 -9.34 -19.83 11.64
C ILE A 140 -8.24 -18.77 11.69
N PHE A 141 -7.40 -18.69 10.66
CA PHE A 141 -6.36 -17.67 10.58
C PHE A 141 -6.95 -16.25 10.55
N ALA A 142 -8.06 -16.03 9.83
CA ALA A 142 -8.72 -14.74 9.78
C ALA A 142 -9.28 -14.31 11.15
N GLU A 143 -9.81 -15.25 11.94
CA GLU A 143 -10.24 -14.97 13.32
C GLU A 143 -9.08 -14.60 14.23
N GLU A 144 -7.95 -15.30 14.13
CA GLU A 144 -6.74 -14.97 14.90
C GLU A 144 -6.19 -13.59 14.53
N VAL A 145 -6.13 -13.25 13.24
CA VAL A 145 -5.71 -11.92 12.79
C VAL A 145 -6.63 -10.83 13.35
N LYS A 146 -7.96 -11.04 13.33
CA LYS A 146 -8.92 -10.09 13.90
C LYS A 146 -8.67 -9.85 15.39
N LYS A 147 -8.41 -10.91 16.17
CA LYS A 147 -8.09 -10.80 17.62
C LYS A 147 -6.84 -9.96 17.86
N THR A 148 -5.80 -10.14 17.03
CA THR A 148 -4.54 -9.38 17.17
C THR A 148 -4.67 -7.91 16.77
N CYS A 149 -5.61 -7.54 15.90
CA CYS A 149 -5.82 -6.17 15.47
C CYS A 149 -6.75 -5.36 16.38
N THR A 150 -7.50 -6.01 17.28
CA THR A 150 -8.40 -5.37 18.26
C THR A 150 -7.77 -5.17 19.65
N ALA A 151 -6.47 -5.44 19.80
CA ALA A 151 -5.71 -5.29 21.05
C ALA A 151 -4.82 -4.04 21.05
#